data_AF-A0A5K1IY45-F1
#
_entry.id   AF-A0A5K1IY45-F1
#
_cell.length_a   1.000
_cell.length_b   1.000
_cell.length_c   1.000
_cell.angle_alpha   90.00
_cell.angle_beta   90.00
_cell.angle_gamma   90.00
#
_symmetry.space_group_name_H-M   'P 1'
#
loop_
_entity.id
_entity.type
_entity.pdbx_description
1 polymer ?
#
loop_
_entity_poly.entity_id
_entity_poly.type
_entity_poly.pdbx_seq_one_letter_code
_entity_poly.pdbx_strand_id
1 'polypeptide(L)'
;MAKELSIFVDESGDRGGKARYCLLTLVFHDQADSIAEAVTGYEAKLARADLPSIPFHPEPLMNGHRDYEFLGIEQRKVMLA
;
A
#
# COMPACT_ATOMS: atom_id res chain seq x y z
N MET A 1 13.50 26.02 7.03
CA MET A 1 13.48 24.57 6.75
C MET A 1 13.40 24.39 5.24
N ALA A 2 14.08 23.40 4.68
CA ALA A 2 13.97 23.09 3.26
C ALA A 2 12.57 22.53 2.99
N LYS A 3 11.91 23.00 1.92
CA LYS A 3 10.63 22.46 1.48
C LYS A 3 10.93 21.20 0.65
N GLU A 4 10.51 20.04 1.14
CA GLU A 4 10.77 18.74 0.52
C GLU A 4 9.46 18.18 -0.07
N LEU A 5 9.52 17.74 -1.33
CA LEU A 5 8.40 17.18 -2.06
C LEU A 5 8.76 15.77 -2.50
N SER A 6 8.02 14.77 -2.03
CA SER A 6 8.14 13.40 -2.53
C SER A 6 7.20 13.17 -3.70
N ILE A 7 7.65 12.40 -4.68
CA ILE A 7 6.88 12.01 -5.86
C ILE A 7 6.89 10.49 -5.92
N PHE A 8 5.70 9.88 -5.84
CA PHE A 8 5.51 8.45 -6.04
C PHE A 8 4.89 8.23 -7.41
N VAL A 9 5.47 7.31 -8.17
CA VAL A 9 5.03 6.98 -9.52
C VAL A 9 4.55 5.54 -9.51
N ASP A 10 3.32 5.32 -9.94
CA ASP A 10 2.79 3.98 -10.18
C ASP A 10 2.33 3.86 -11.64
N GLU A 11 2.58 2.69 -12.22
CA GLU A 11 2.21 2.38 -13.59
C GLU A 11 1.25 1.19 -13.58
N SER A 12 0.06 1.39 -14.15
CA SER A 12 -0.87 0.29 -14.42
C SER A 12 -0.94 -0.01 -15.91
N GLY A 13 -0.88 -1.28 -16.26
CA GLY A 13 -0.81 -1.76 -17.63
C GLY A 13 -0.15 -3.13 -17.74
N ASP A 14 -0.04 -3.62 -18.97
CA ASP A 14 0.65 -4.88 -19.25
C ASP A 14 2.18 -4.70 -19.15
N ARG A 15 2.79 -5.32 -18.13
CA ARG A 15 4.25 -5.42 -17.98
C ARG A 15 4.92 -6.23 -19.10
N GLY A 16 4.17 -7.00 -19.88
CA GLY A 16 4.65 -7.79 -21.01
C GLY A 16 4.86 -7.01 -22.30
N GLY A 17 4.64 -5.69 -22.31
CA GLY A 17 4.91 -4.82 -23.45
C GLY A 17 3.93 -4.97 -24.62
N LYS A 18 2.79 -5.64 -24.43
CA LYS A 18 1.76 -5.81 -25.47
C LYS A 18 0.76 -4.67 -25.49
N ALA A 19 0.63 -3.92 -24.39
CA ALA A 19 -0.25 -2.76 -24.33
C ALA A 19 0.42 -1.54 -25.00
N ARG A 20 -0.31 -0.88 -25.91
CA ARG A 20 0.14 0.37 -26.57
C ARG A 20 0.08 1.59 -25.64
N TYR A 21 -0.68 1.49 -24.55
CA TYR A 21 -0.91 2.56 -23.59
C TYR A 21 -0.84 2.00 -22.17
N CYS A 22 -0.26 2.75 -21.24
CA CYS A 22 -0.31 2.52 -19.81
C CYS A 22 -0.94 3.74 -19.11
N LEU A 23 -1.51 3.51 -17.93
CA LEU A 23 -1.91 4.61 -17.05
C LEU A 23 -0.79 4.85 -16.06
N LEU A 24 -0.37 6.11 -15.97
CA LEU A 24 0.59 6.57 -14.97
C LEU A 24 -0.16 7.36 -13.90
N THR A 25 0.10 7.01 -12.65
CA THR A 25 -0.36 7.76 -11.47
C THR A 25 0.84 8.42 -10.83
N LEU A 26 0.73 9.73 -10.59
CA LEU A 26 1.73 10.54 -9.90
C LEU A 26 1.11 11.05 -8.59
N VAL A 27 1.69 10.65 -7.46
CA VAL A 27 1.28 11.13 -6.14
C VAL A 27 2.36 12.06 -5.61
N PHE A 28 1.96 13.30 -5.33
CA PHE A 28 2.82 14.34 -4.78
C PHE A 28 2.52 14.50 -3.30
N HIS A 29 3.56 14.49 -2.47
CA HIS A 29 3.42 14.64 -1.02
C HIS A 29 4.38 15.71 -0.53
N ASP A 30 3.81 16.81 0.01
CA ASP A 30 4.57 17.81 0.75
C ASP A 30 4.98 17.20 2.09
N GLN A 31 6.28 17.01 2.32
CA GLN A 31 6.78 16.34 3.53
C GLN A 31 6.51 17.14 4.81
N ALA A 32 6.09 18.41 4.70
CA ALA A 32 5.59 19.16 5.84
C ALA A 32 4.26 18.60 6.40
N ASP A 33 3.45 17.96 5.55
CA ASP A 33 2.19 17.33 5.93
C ASP A 33 2.46 15.89 6.40
N SER A 34 2.57 15.69 7.71
CA SER A 34 2.94 14.38 8.26
C SER A 34 1.89 13.30 7.94
N ILE A 35 2.36 12.12 7.51
CA ILE A 35 1.54 10.90 7.36
C ILE A 35 1.59 9.98 8.59
N ALA A 36 2.29 10.40 9.66
CA ALA A 36 2.54 9.55 10.83
C ALA A 36 1.25 9.08 11.50
N GLU A 37 0.20 9.90 11.54
CA GLU A 37 -1.10 9.51 12.09
C GLU A 37 -1.74 8.37 11.29
N ALA A 38 -1.70 8.42 9.96
CA ALA A 38 -2.22 7.36 9.11
C ALA A 38 -1.43 6.04 9.29
N VAL A 39 -0.10 6.13 9.37
CA VAL A 39 0.78 4.98 9.61
C VAL A 39 0.51 4.36 10.97
N THR A 40 0.56 5.16 12.05
CA THR A 40 0.32 4.67 13.41
C THR A 40 -1.10 4.14 13.61
N GLY A 41 -2.10 4.74 12.96
CA GLY A 41 -3.47 4.25 12.93
C GLY A 41 -3.59 2.87 12.28
N TYR A 42 -2.89 2.66 11.16
CA TYR A 42 -2.83 1.36 10.49
C TYR A 42 -2.14 0.29 11.34
N GLU A 43 -0.97 0.60 11.90
CA GLU A 43 -0.24 -0.32 12.79
C GLU A 43 -1.08 -0.69 14.02
N ALA A 44 -1.76 0.28 14.64
CA ALA A 44 -2.65 0.04 15.76
C ALA A 44 -3.84 -0.86 15.39
N LYS A 45 -4.40 -0.71 14.18
CA LYS A 45 -5.48 -1.57 13.67
C LYS A 45 -5.00 -3.02 13.51
N LEU A 46 -3.81 -3.22 12.95
CA LEU A 46 -3.22 -4.55 12.82
C LEU A 46 -2.98 -5.20 14.18
N ALA A 47 -2.40 -4.46 15.13
CA ALA A 47 -2.16 -4.95 16.49
C ALA A 47 -3.45 -5.35 17.21
N ARG A 48 -4.52 -4.56 17.08
CA ARG A 48 -5.85 -4.88 17.66
C ARG A 48 -6.48 -6.13 17.06
N ALA A 49 -6.17 -6.42 15.80
CA ALA A 49 -6.67 -7.59 15.08
C ALA A 49 -5.76 -8.83 15.23
N ASP A 50 -4.69 -8.75 16.03
CA ASP A 50 -3.65 -9.78 16.14
C ASP A 50 -3.05 -10.17 14.78
N LEU A 51 -2.87 -9.15 13.92
CA LEU A 51 -2.30 -9.30 12.59
C LEU A 51 -0.84 -8.83 12.56
N PRO A 52 0.00 -9.44 11.72
CA PRO A 52 1.40 -9.03 11.57
C PRO A 52 1.48 -7.61 11.01
N SER A 53 2.47 -6.85 11.47
CA SER A 53 2.74 -5.47 11.03
C SER A 53 3.34 -5.41 9.61
N ILE A 54 2.55 -5.82 8.61
CA ILE A 54 2.92 -5.85 7.19
C ILE A 54 2.41 -4.57 6.51
N PRO A 55 3.22 -3.89 5.67
CA PRO A 55 2.76 -2.74 4.88
C PRO A 55 1.50 -3.06 4.08
N PHE A 56 0.60 -2.11 3.88
CA PHE A 56 -0.59 -2.33 3.07
C PHE A 56 -0.26 -2.32 1.57
N HIS A 57 -0.50 -3.44 0.88
CA HIS A 57 -0.33 -3.56 -0.56
C HIS A 57 -1.51 -4.33 -1.18
N PRO A 58 -2.40 -3.65 -1.94
CA PRO A 58 -3.69 -4.22 -2.34
C PRO A 58 -3.62 -5.51 -3.16
N GLU A 59 -2.82 -5.53 -4.24
CA GLU A 59 -2.78 -6.69 -5.14
C GLU A 59 -2.30 -7.97 -4.44
N PRO A 60 -1.15 -8.00 -3.75
CA PRO A 60 -0.72 -9.19 -3.04
C PRO A 60 -1.63 -9.53 -1.85
N LEU A 61 -2.21 -8.52 -1.17
CA LEU A 61 -3.15 -8.76 -0.07
C LEU A 61 -4.42 -9.49 -0.55
N MET A 62 -5.01 -9.04 -1.66
CA MET A 62 -6.20 -9.67 -2.21
C MET A 62 -5.91 -11.09 -2.69
N ASN A 63 -4.77 -11.29 -3.35
CA ASN A 63 -4.41 -12.59 -3.93
C ASN A 63 -3.71 -13.54 -2.95
N GLY A 64 -3.26 -13.06 -1.78
CA GLY A 64 -2.51 -13.87 -0.82
C GLY A 64 -1.09 -14.18 -1.25
N HIS A 65 -0.45 -13.25 -1.95
CA HIS A 65 0.92 -13.42 -2.45
C HIS A 65 1.94 -12.73 -1.53
N ARG A 66 3.20 -13.14 -1.63
CA ARG A 66 4.33 -12.52 -0.91
C ARG A 66 4.09 -12.55 0.60
N ASP A 67 4.18 -11.41 1.27
CA ASP A 67 4.07 -11.28 2.73
C ASP A 67 2.71 -11.74 3.28
N TYR A 68 1.69 -11.95 2.43
CA TYR A 68 0.36 -12.40 2.86
C TYR A 68 0.09 -13.90 2.65
N GLU A 69 1.08 -14.68 2.18
CA GLU A 69 0.92 -16.12 1.87
C GLU A 69 0.48 -16.96 3.07
N PHE A 70 0.88 -16.56 4.27
CA PHE A 70 0.55 -17.26 5.51
C PHE A 70 -0.76 -16.79 6.16
N LEU A 71 -1.44 -15.79 5.60
CA LEU A 71 -2.69 -15.26 6.13
C LEU A 71 -3.89 -15.88 5.38
N GLY A 72 -4.84 -16.41 6.16
CA GLY A 72 -6.12 -16.88 5.63
C GLY A 72 -6.97 -15.74 5.06
N ILE A 73 -7.92 -16.07 4.19
CA ILE A 73 -8.77 -15.07 3.51
C ILE A 73 -9.51 -14.15 4.49
N GLU A 74 -9.97 -14.67 5.63
CA GLU A 74 -10.66 -13.86 6.65
C GLU A 74 -9.72 -12.87 7.34
N GLN A 75 -8.47 -13.26 7.62
CA GLN A 75 -7.45 -12.34 8.16
C GLN A 75 -7.11 -11.24 7.15
N ARG A 76 -7.00 -11.57 5.86
CA ARG A 76 -6.71 -10.58 4.81
C ARG A 76 -7.86 -9.59 4.59
N LYS A 77 -9.12 -10.03 4.74
CA LYS A 77 -10.30 -9.14 4.67
C LYS A 77 -10.30 -8.08 5.77
N VAL A 78 -9.84 -8.40 6.98
CA VAL A 78 -9.74 -7.43 8.09
C VAL A 78 -8.79 -6.28 7.73
N MET A 79 -7.73 -6.56 6.96
CA MET A 79 -6.81 -5.50 6.50
C MET A 79 -7.47 -4.55 5.47
N LEU A 80 -8.56 -4.94 4.81
CA LEU A 80 -9.28 -4.12 3.82
C LEU A 80 -10.39 -3.23 4.42
N ALA A 81 -10.87 -3.53 5.62
CA ALA A 81 -12.02 -2.88 6.26
C ALA A 81 -11.58 -2.01 7.44
#